data_AF-A0A9E5V7D4-F1
#
_entry.id   AF-A0A9E5V7D4-F1
#
_cell.length_a   1.000
_cell.length_b   1.000
_cell.length_c   1.000
_cell.angle_alpha   90.00
_cell.angle_beta   90.00
_cell.angle_gamma   90.00
#
_symmetry.space_group_name_H-M   'P 1'
#
loop_
_entity.id
_entity.type
_entity.pdbx_description
1 polymer ?
#
loop_
_entity_poly.entity_id
_entity_poly.type
_entity_poly.pdbx_seq_one_letter_code
_entity_poly.pdbx_strand_id
1 'polypeptide(L)'
;MTRFNPNKLHKTATDWSVIAYKTADNDKAPETLVIGLALGVGVASFSTPVLGAVVGAYFVLKGIQKACNSDKNKKYIREAGCVAHVLDGGHFRAYLQQNGEEQILAELQFAQIEGLAFSNDAMDFYEDYQEGREQLPSLAPQKELTTSQPDASPVALTQTVTDTFHGGNELDIIASMTDRISNSLVLGISGTGKGMLISNALRVAKSKHPKLRIFYVDPKNDPKEYGYTEGVADIVKRYKCETESPDVVIKWLQKCFEEFNEYAIANDKEGYRTLLVLDEGTVLGLKSKLGKSTLLIDRLSSLTSLGDVAGKNIWFVAQSPFVGGSGIDLSASSQLVTIALVSSENVGAMNQWKRAAMFKQPTNLDELIEKSEVKRAVYFGKTGEWYSMPKLTNYSNFDRDTRQDISSIESKLTPVEELERLFSISEQPTTIQDEVQINTDPRLLNCILDKIISSESITFDTLKKHIQRNLPELSKIELIRGAIAKLITEELIQGNETDGYSIT
;
A
#
# COMPACT_ATOMS: atom_id res chain seq x y z
N MET A 1 9.57 10.88 54.13
CA MET A 1 10.17 10.40 52.87
C MET A 1 9.87 11.43 51.79
N THR A 2 10.87 11.98 51.13
CA THR A 2 10.66 13.05 50.14
C THR A 2 10.16 12.42 48.83
N ARG A 3 9.30 13.13 48.08
CA ARG A 3 8.87 12.70 46.72
C ARG A 3 9.94 12.94 45.66
N PHE A 4 11.14 13.40 46.06
CA PHE A 4 12.22 13.76 45.17
C PHE A 4 12.86 12.48 44.62
N ASN A 5 12.69 12.24 43.32
CA ASN A 5 13.34 11.16 42.60
C ASN A 5 13.88 11.71 41.28
N PRO A 6 15.19 12.01 41.18
CA PRO A 6 15.79 12.60 39.98
C PRO A 6 15.72 11.65 38.76
N ASN A 7 15.62 10.34 38.98
CA ASN A 7 15.54 9.36 37.90
C ASN A 7 14.17 9.29 37.21
N LYS A 8 13.13 9.93 37.77
CA LYS A 8 11.81 10.06 37.11
C LYS A 8 11.80 11.06 35.95
N LEU A 9 12.87 11.84 35.77
CA LEU A 9 12.98 12.84 34.70
C LEU A 9 13.64 12.30 33.43
N HIS A 10 14.17 11.07 33.46
CA HIS A 10 14.75 10.46 32.27
C HIS A 10 13.65 10.21 31.22
N LYS A 11 13.88 10.70 30.01
CA LYS A 11 12.94 10.62 28.89
C LYS A 11 13.57 9.89 27.72
N THR A 12 12.77 9.16 26.95
CA THR A 12 13.26 8.54 25.72
C THR A 12 13.49 9.60 24.63
N ALA A 13 14.25 9.27 23.59
CA ALA A 13 14.40 10.15 22.42
C ALA A 13 13.03 10.55 21.84
N THR A 14 12.08 9.61 21.77
CA THR A 14 10.72 9.85 21.31
C THR A 14 9.96 10.82 22.22
N ASP A 15 10.13 10.71 23.55
CA ASP A 15 9.51 11.65 24.50
C ASP A 15 10.04 13.08 24.33
N TRP A 16 11.35 13.23 24.07
CA TRP A 16 11.96 14.52 23.79
C TRP A 16 11.48 15.11 22.48
N SER A 17 11.37 14.31 21.42
CA SER A 17 10.78 14.74 20.15
C SER A 17 9.31 15.17 20.33
N VAL A 18 8.52 14.47 21.16
CA VAL A 18 7.12 14.86 21.43
C VAL A 18 7.04 16.19 22.19
N ILE A 19 7.92 16.42 23.17
CA ILE A 19 7.97 17.69 23.90
C ILE A 19 8.39 18.83 22.97
N ALA A 20 9.48 18.65 22.22
CA ALA A 20 9.97 19.60 21.24
C ALA A 20 8.90 19.92 20.17
N TYR A 21 8.20 18.89 19.69
CA TYR A 21 7.12 19.05 18.72
C TYR A 21 5.96 19.86 19.29
N LYS A 22 5.56 19.60 20.55
CA LYS A 22 4.53 20.38 21.24
C LYS A 22 4.97 21.81 21.49
N THR A 23 6.24 22.05 21.81
CA THR A 23 6.77 23.41 21.98
C THR A 23 6.80 24.18 20.66
N ALA A 24 7.16 23.51 19.55
CA ALA A 24 7.10 24.07 18.20
C ALA A 24 5.65 24.30 17.70
N ASP A 25 4.67 23.56 18.23
CA ASP A 25 3.25 23.63 17.87
C ASP A 25 2.44 24.63 18.72
N ASN A 26 2.81 24.80 20.00
CA ASN A 26 2.20 25.80 20.90
C ASN A 26 2.53 27.25 20.54
N ASP A 27 3.28 27.46 19.47
CA ASP A 27 3.69 28.77 19.03
C ASP A 27 2.54 29.46 18.28
N LYS A 28 1.70 30.17 19.07
CA LYS A 28 0.45 30.91 18.82
C LYS A 28 0.28 31.67 17.49
N ALA A 29 0.58 31.06 16.34
CA ALA A 29 0.42 31.64 15.02
C ALA A 29 -1.06 31.96 14.70
N PRO A 30 -2.05 31.12 15.08
CA PRO A 30 -3.46 31.47 14.92
C PRO A 30 -3.87 32.70 15.76
N GLU A 31 -3.42 32.80 17.01
CA GLU A 31 -3.72 33.96 17.85
C GLU A 31 -3.03 35.22 17.34
N THR A 32 -1.79 35.12 16.83
CA THR A 32 -1.06 36.26 16.24
C THR A 32 -1.75 36.80 14.99
N LEU A 33 -2.33 35.91 14.17
CA LEU A 33 -3.15 36.29 13.01
C LEU A 33 -4.45 36.97 13.42
N VAL A 34 -5.15 36.43 14.44
CA VAL A 34 -6.41 36.99 14.93
C VAL A 34 -6.19 38.34 15.63
N ILE A 35 -5.16 38.47 16.47
CA ILE A 35 -4.76 39.73 17.12
C ILE A 35 -4.32 40.75 16.06
N GLY A 36 -3.57 40.31 15.05
CA GLY A 36 -3.13 41.17 13.94
C GLY A 36 -4.29 41.74 13.12
N LEU A 37 -5.29 40.92 12.81
CA LEU A 37 -6.51 41.34 12.12
C LEU A 37 -7.35 42.29 13.00
N ALA A 38 -7.50 41.98 14.28
CA ALA A 38 -8.24 42.82 15.22
C ALA A 38 -7.56 44.20 15.43
N LEU A 39 -6.24 44.22 15.57
CA LEU A 39 -5.46 45.46 15.68
C LEU A 39 -5.46 46.26 14.37
N GLY A 40 -5.40 45.60 13.20
CA GLY A 40 -5.48 46.26 11.89
C GLY A 40 -6.82 46.98 11.70
N VAL A 41 -7.93 46.34 12.08
CA VAL A 41 -9.27 46.96 12.05
C VAL A 41 -9.38 48.09 13.08
N GLY A 42 -8.86 47.89 14.28
CA GLY A 42 -8.82 48.93 15.33
C GLY A 42 -8.04 50.17 14.89
N VAL A 43 -6.82 50.01 14.37
CA VAL A 43 -5.98 51.12 13.90
C VAL A 43 -6.61 51.81 12.70
N ALA A 44 -7.25 51.09 11.77
CA ALA A 44 -8.00 51.69 10.67
C ALA A 44 -9.18 52.58 11.13
N SER A 45 -9.75 52.29 12.31
CA SER A 45 -10.86 53.06 12.87
C SER A 45 -10.43 54.35 13.59
N PHE A 46 -9.17 54.44 14.05
CA PHE A 46 -8.62 55.62 14.74
C PHE A 46 -7.56 56.38 13.94
N SER A 47 -7.16 55.88 12.76
CA SER A 47 -6.14 56.49 11.88
C SER A 47 -6.58 56.43 10.42
N THR A 48 -5.68 56.70 9.47
CA THR A 48 -6.02 56.57 8.05
C THR A 48 -6.20 55.09 7.68
N PRO A 49 -7.18 54.74 6.82
CA PRO A 49 -7.42 53.36 6.40
C PRO A 49 -6.17 52.66 5.82
N VAL A 50 -5.28 53.46 5.21
CA VAL A 50 -4.00 52.99 4.67
C VAL A 50 -3.08 52.48 5.79
N LEU A 51 -3.00 53.17 6.93
CA LEU A 51 -2.15 52.75 8.04
C LEU A 51 -2.67 51.46 8.69
N GLY A 52 -3.98 51.34 8.88
CA GLY A 52 -4.60 50.11 9.38
C GLY A 52 -4.37 48.91 8.44
N ALA A 53 -4.43 49.12 7.12
CA ALA A 53 -4.12 48.09 6.13
C ALA A 53 -2.64 47.65 6.19
N VAL A 54 -1.70 48.60 6.36
CA VAL A 54 -0.27 48.29 6.51
C VAL A 54 0.01 47.50 7.79
N VAL A 55 -0.59 47.90 8.92
CA VAL A 55 -0.44 47.18 10.19
C VAL A 55 -1.04 45.78 10.09
N GLY A 56 -2.23 45.64 9.52
CA GLY A 56 -2.86 44.34 9.27
C GLY A 56 -2.00 43.44 8.38
N ALA A 57 -1.47 43.97 7.28
CA ALA A 57 -0.60 43.23 6.37
C ALA A 57 0.71 42.78 7.05
N TYR A 58 1.33 43.65 7.87
CA TYR A 58 2.53 43.31 8.62
C TYR A 58 2.31 42.11 9.56
N PHE A 59 1.22 42.08 10.32
CA PHE A 59 0.93 40.95 11.22
C PHE A 59 0.53 39.68 10.47
N VAL A 60 -0.13 39.79 9.32
CA VAL A 60 -0.41 38.63 8.45
C VAL A 60 0.89 38.04 7.91
N LEU A 61 1.80 38.87 7.41
CA LEU A 61 3.11 38.41 6.93
C LEU A 61 3.93 37.78 8.06
N LYS A 62 3.94 38.39 9.25
CA LYS A 62 4.61 37.85 10.43
C LYS A 62 3.99 36.53 10.89
N GLY A 63 2.67 36.39 10.81
CA GLY A 63 1.95 35.14 11.10
C GLY A 63 2.29 34.03 10.12
N ILE A 64 2.37 34.34 8.82
CA ILE A 64 2.78 33.40 7.77
C ILE A 64 4.24 32.96 7.98
N GLN A 65 5.14 33.90 8.24
CA GLN A 65 6.55 33.58 8.54
C GLN A 65 6.67 32.69 9.77
N LYS A 66 5.90 32.97 10.83
CA LYS A 66 5.87 32.15 12.05
C LYS A 66 5.33 30.75 11.80
N ALA A 67 4.30 30.60 10.96
CA ALA A 67 3.78 29.30 10.54
C ALA A 67 4.81 28.51 9.73
N CYS A 68 5.47 29.14 8.76
CA CYS A 68 6.55 28.51 7.99
C CYS A 68 7.72 28.07 8.88
N ASN A 69 8.08 28.87 9.89
CA ASN A 69 9.13 28.53 10.84
C ASN A 69 8.72 27.38 11.78
N SER A 70 7.46 27.33 12.22
CA SER A 70 6.93 26.19 12.99
C SER A 70 6.97 24.90 12.17
N ASP A 71 6.56 24.95 10.90
CA ASP A 71 6.61 23.81 9.99
C ASP A 71 8.05 23.35 9.73
N LYS A 72 8.97 24.31 9.56
CA LYS A 72 10.40 24.04 9.43
C LYS A 72 10.94 23.36 10.70
N ASN A 73 10.66 23.90 11.89
CA ASN A 73 11.10 23.31 13.16
C ASN A 73 10.56 21.88 13.34
N LYS A 74 9.27 21.66 13.06
CA LYS A 74 8.64 20.32 13.11
C LYS A 74 9.27 19.33 12.16
N LYS A 75 9.72 19.79 10.98
CA LYS A 75 10.45 18.96 10.01
C LYS A 75 11.76 18.46 10.62
N TYR A 76 12.61 19.35 11.13
CA TYR A 76 13.94 18.96 11.64
C TYR A 76 13.87 18.17 12.96
N ILE A 77 12.88 18.43 13.83
CA ILE A 77 12.61 17.60 15.01
C ILE A 77 12.27 16.16 14.62
N ARG A 78 11.52 15.97 13.52
CA ARG A 78 11.05 14.66 13.06
C ARG A 78 12.08 13.90 12.24
N GLU A 79 12.79 14.60 11.35
CA GLU A 79 13.69 13.99 10.38
C GLU A 79 15.12 13.86 10.89
N ALA A 80 15.61 14.84 11.66
CA ALA A 80 16.98 14.87 12.15
C ALA A 80 17.10 14.60 13.65
N GLY A 81 15.98 14.52 14.38
CA GLY A 81 16.00 14.43 15.84
C GLY A 81 16.55 15.68 16.53
N CYS A 82 16.70 16.79 15.79
CA CYS A 82 17.21 18.05 16.30
C CYS A 82 16.13 18.71 17.16
N VAL A 83 16.29 18.62 18.48
CA VAL A 83 15.29 19.08 19.46
C VAL A 83 15.81 20.21 20.33
N ALA A 84 17.13 20.30 20.54
CA ALA A 84 17.74 21.27 21.45
C ALA A 84 17.32 22.71 21.18
N HIS A 85 17.22 23.12 19.90
CA HIS A 85 16.95 24.50 19.51
C HIS A 85 15.55 24.99 19.84
N VAL A 86 14.58 24.11 20.12
CA VAL A 86 13.20 24.49 20.47
C VAL A 86 12.85 24.25 21.94
N LEU A 87 13.69 23.51 22.69
CA LEU A 87 13.43 23.26 24.11
C LEU A 87 13.74 24.50 24.92
N ASP A 88 12.94 24.76 25.96
CA ASP A 88 13.07 25.95 26.80
C ASP A 88 12.86 25.60 28.28
N GLY A 89 13.38 26.45 29.17
CA GLY A 89 13.26 26.32 30.62
C GLY A 89 13.74 24.98 31.19
N GLY A 90 12.90 24.37 32.01
CA GLY A 90 13.21 23.10 32.67
C GLY A 90 13.40 21.92 31.70
N HIS A 91 12.84 21.99 30.48
CA HIS A 91 13.01 20.95 29.47
C HIS A 91 14.39 21.01 28.81
N PHE A 92 14.88 22.21 28.50
CA PHE A 92 16.22 22.38 27.95
C PHE A 92 17.29 21.88 28.93
N ARG A 93 17.21 22.30 30.20
CA ARG A 93 18.17 21.88 31.25
C ARG A 93 18.16 20.38 31.50
N ALA A 94 16.98 19.76 31.52
CA ALA A 94 16.87 18.32 31.69
C ALA A 94 17.39 17.54 30.46
N TYR A 95 17.19 18.07 29.25
CA TYR A 95 17.75 17.49 28.02
C TYR A 95 19.28 17.61 27.98
N LEU A 96 19.82 18.77 28.36
CA LEU A 96 21.25 19.03 28.50
C LEU A 96 21.88 18.09 29.53
N GLN A 97 21.27 17.95 30.71
CA GLN A 97 21.77 17.05 31.75
C GLN A 97 21.75 15.57 31.33
N GLN A 98 20.78 15.16 30.52
CA GLN A 98 20.63 13.77 30.09
C GLN A 98 21.59 13.40 28.96
N ASN A 99 21.81 14.30 27.99
CA ASN A 99 22.53 13.99 26.75
C ASN A 99 23.95 14.59 26.69
N GLY A 100 24.28 15.50 27.61
CA GLY A 100 25.59 16.14 27.69
C GLY A 100 25.78 17.30 26.71
N GLU A 101 26.70 18.21 27.06
CA GLU A 101 26.93 19.47 26.34
C GLU A 101 27.35 19.26 24.87
N GLU A 102 28.17 18.25 24.58
CA GLU A 102 28.68 17.97 23.23
C GLU A 102 27.56 17.66 22.23
N GLN A 103 26.58 16.84 22.64
CA GLN A 103 25.44 16.50 21.79
C GLN A 103 24.53 17.72 21.57
N ILE A 104 24.28 18.52 22.61
CA ILE A 104 23.49 19.74 22.50
C ILE A 104 24.15 20.73 21.53
N LEU A 105 25.46 20.91 21.64
CA LEU A 105 26.21 21.79 20.74
C LEU A 105 26.16 21.32 19.29
N ALA A 106 26.28 20.01 19.04
CA ALA A 106 26.16 19.46 17.69
C ALA A 106 24.76 19.73 17.10
N GLU A 107 23.70 19.56 17.91
CA GLU A 107 22.33 19.88 17.50
C GLU A 107 22.13 21.38 17.24
N LEU A 108 22.67 22.26 18.08
CA LEU A 108 22.54 23.71 17.90
C LEU A 108 23.36 24.23 16.71
N GLN A 109 24.55 23.70 16.46
CA GLN A 109 25.33 24.02 15.26
C GLN A 109 24.59 23.59 13.99
N PHE A 110 24.02 22.39 13.99
CA PHE A 110 23.18 21.92 12.90
C PHE A 110 21.96 22.85 12.70
N ALA A 111 21.29 23.22 13.78
CA ALA A 111 20.16 24.16 13.74
C ALA A 111 20.57 25.54 13.19
N GLN A 112 21.76 26.05 13.52
CA GLN A 112 22.28 27.32 13.00
C GLN A 112 22.56 27.24 11.49
N ILE A 113 23.20 26.17 11.03
CA ILE A 113 23.49 25.93 9.61
C ILE A 113 22.19 25.87 8.80
N GLU A 114 21.18 25.20 9.35
CA GLU A 114 19.86 25.06 8.74
C GLU A 114 18.99 26.32 8.92
N GLY A 115 19.47 27.35 9.61
CA GLY A 115 18.75 28.60 9.84
C GLY A 115 17.44 28.39 10.61
N LEU A 116 17.50 27.65 11.71
CA LEU A 116 16.40 27.44 12.65
C LEU A 116 16.48 28.46 13.79
N ALA A 117 15.32 28.89 14.27
CA ALA A 117 15.25 29.82 15.40
C ALA A 117 15.52 29.06 16.71
N PHE A 118 16.32 29.66 17.59
CA PHE A 118 16.61 29.11 18.90
C PHE A 118 15.58 29.62 19.92
N SER A 119 15.26 28.78 20.90
CA SER A 119 14.67 29.24 22.15
C SER A 119 15.66 30.13 22.90
N ASN A 120 15.18 30.89 23.88
CA ASN A 120 16.05 31.78 24.65
C ASN A 120 17.12 30.99 25.41
N ASP A 121 16.74 29.92 26.12
CA ASP A 121 17.71 29.08 26.85
C ASP A 121 18.73 28.39 25.91
N ALA A 122 18.33 28.02 24.69
CA ALA A 122 19.24 27.46 23.69
C ALA A 122 20.18 28.51 23.10
N MET A 123 19.71 29.75 22.94
CA MET A 123 20.53 30.88 22.50
C MET A 123 21.56 31.25 23.56
N ASP A 124 21.13 31.45 24.81
CA ASP A 124 22.00 31.79 25.92
C ASP A 124 23.13 30.76 26.07
N PHE A 125 22.80 29.45 26.04
CA PHE A 125 23.79 28.38 26.08
C PHE A 125 24.77 28.41 24.89
N TYR A 126 24.28 28.73 23.69
CA TYR A 126 25.11 28.79 22.50
C TYR A 126 26.04 30.00 22.50
N GLU A 127 25.57 31.15 22.97
CA GLU A 127 26.35 32.38 23.13
C GLU A 127 27.45 32.20 24.19
N ASP A 128 27.09 31.68 25.37
CA ASP A 128 28.05 31.36 26.44
C ASP A 128 29.19 30.45 25.96
N TYR A 129 28.87 29.45 25.13
CA TYR A 129 29.87 28.55 24.54
C TYR A 129 30.79 29.26 23.53
N GLN A 130 30.27 30.18 22.72
CA GLN A 130 31.07 30.94 21.75
C GLN A 130 32.00 31.93 22.44
N GLU A 131 31.51 32.65 23.46
CA GLU A 131 32.32 33.58 24.26
C GLU A 131 33.45 32.86 25.00
N GLY A 132 33.22 31.64 25.49
CA GLY A 132 34.26 30.78 26.07
C GLY A 132 35.33 30.34 25.06
N ARG A 133 35.03 30.31 23.76
CA ARG A 133 35.96 29.96 22.69
C ARG A 133 36.82 31.14 22.22
N GLU A 134 36.29 32.36 22.28
CA GLU A 134 37.04 33.58 21.93
C GLU A 134 38.15 33.92 22.94
N GLN A 135 38.14 33.31 24.14
CA GLN A 135 39.22 33.45 25.13
C GLN A 135 40.41 32.49 24.93
N LEU A 136 40.37 31.58 23.94
CA LEU A 136 41.52 30.76 23.56
C LEU A 136 42.24 31.41 22.36
N PRO A 137 43.49 31.87 22.51
CA PRO A 137 44.20 32.55 21.43
C PRO A 137 44.37 31.62 20.22
N SER A 138 43.79 32.05 19.11
CA SER A 138 43.95 31.47 17.77
C SER A 138 45.43 31.30 17.40
N LEU A 139 45.94 30.09 17.51
CA LEU A 139 47.13 29.65 16.80
C LEU A 139 46.70 29.08 15.45
N ALA A 140 46.70 29.92 14.41
CA ALA A 140 46.87 29.43 13.05
C ALA A 140 48.27 28.79 12.93
N PRO A 141 48.44 27.77 12.07
CA PRO A 141 49.24 28.08 10.89
C PRO A 141 48.81 27.38 9.59
N GLN A 142 49.39 27.95 8.53
CA GLN A 142 49.22 27.73 7.11
C GLN A 142 49.63 26.32 6.61
N LYS A 143 49.08 26.00 5.43
CA LYS A 143 49.59 25.07 4.42
C LYS A 143 51.11 25.03 4.32
N GLU A 144 51.69 23.84 4.34
CA GLU A 144 52.86 23.49 3.53
C GLU A 144 52.82 21.99 3.15
N LEU A 145 53.03 21.72 1.87
CA LEU A 145 53.28 20.39 1.31
C LEU A 145 54.69 19.94 1.72
N THR A 146 54.83 18.75 2.30
CA THR A 146 56.02 17.93 2.02
C THR A 146 55.77 16.45 2.24
N THR A 147 56.18 15.68 1.24
CA THR A 147 56.25 14.22 1.14
C THR A 147 57.15 13.58 2.21
N SER A 148 56.68 12.51 2.84
CA SER A 148 57.47 11.29 3.12
C SER A 148 56.58 10.18 3.71
N GLN A 149 56.48 9.06 2.97
CA GLN A 149 56.33 7.70 3.50
C GLN A 149 57.75 7.21 3.89
N PRO A 150 57.93 6.29 4.86
CA PRO A 150 57.41 4.91 4.75
C PRO A 150 56.98 4.20 6.05
N ASP A 151 56.23 3.11 5.82
CA ASP A 151 56.12 1.86 6.58
C ASP A 151 55.67 1.85 8.06
N ALA A 152 54.40 1.47 8.26
CA ALA A 152 54.03 0.29 9.06
C ALA A 152 52.58 -0.12 8.75
N SER A 153 52.34 -1.43 8.69
CA SER A 153 51.22 -2.15 8.09
C SER A 153 49.80 -1.76 8.53
N PRO A 154 48.78 -1.97 7.66
CA PRO A 154 47.38 -1.69 7.96
C PRO A 154 46.70 -2.88 8.65
N VAL A 155 46.07 -2.64 9.81
CA VAL A 155 44.97 -3.49 10.28
C VAL A 155 43.70 -2.93 9.65
N ALA A 156 43.40 -3.43 8.44
CA ALA A 156 42.13 -3.20 7.79
C ALA A 156 41.02 -3.96 8.55
N LEU A 157 40.21 -3.23 9.31
CA LEU A 157 38.84 -3.67 9.59
C LEU A 157 37.97 -3.20 8.43
N THR A 158 38.07 -3.95 7.34
CA THR A 158 37.04 -4.02 6.32
C THR A 158 35.80 -4.61 6.98
N GLN A 159 34.88 -3.77 7.47
CA GLN A 159 33.48 -4.17 7.49
C GLN A 159 32.92 -3.87 6.12
N THR A 160 33.24 -4.80 5.22
CA THR A 160 32.44 -5.11 4.05
C THR A 160 31.03 -5.40 4.58
N VAL A 161 30.14 -4.41 4.57
CA VAL A 161 28.73 -4.73 4.33
C VAL A 161 28.66 -5.03 2.84
N THR A 162 29.13 -6.22 2.49
CA THR A 162 28.54 -6.97 1.39
C THR A 162 27.07 -7.08 1.76
N ASP A 163 26.24 -6.18 1.21
CA ASP A 163 24.87 -6.57 0.93
C ASP A 163 24.99 -7.76 -0.01
N THR A 164 24.90 -8.94 0.62
CA THR A 164 24.74 -10.20 -0.05
C THR A 164 23.66 -10.01 -1.10
N PHE A 165 24.06 -10.16 -2.35
CA PHE A 165 23.16 -10.39 -3.46
C PHE A 165 22.35 -11.64 -3.11
N HIS A 166 21.18 -11.44 -2.49
CA HIS A 166 20.20 -12.49 -2.31
C HIS A 166 19.62 -12.77 -3.70
N GLY A 167 20.22 -13.75 -4.38
CA GLY A 167 19.58 -14.34 -5.55
C GLY A 167 18.22 -14.93 -5.16
N GLY A 168 17.18 -14.56 -5.91
CA GLY A 168 16.02 -15.45 -6.12
C GLY A 168 14.69 -15.15 -5.44
N ASN A 169 14.39 -13.95 -4.93
CA ASN A 169 13.05 -13.70 -4.38
C ASN A 169 12.07 -13.20 -5.45
N GLU A 170 11.53 -14.14 -6.22
CA GLU A 170 10.29 -13.92 -6.96
C GLU A 170 9.13 -13.86 -5.95
N LEU A 171 8.58 -12.65 -5.74
CA LEU A 171 7.44 -12.48 -4.83
C LEU A 171 6.15 -12.76 -5.58
N ASP A 172 5.39 -13.78 -5.16
CA ASP A 172 3.97 -13.85 -5.48
C ASP A 172 3.23 -12.80 -4.63
N ILE A 173 3.11 -11.60 -5.19
CA ILE A 173 2.46 -10.46 -4.52
C ILE A 173 0.99 -10.76 -4.21
N ILE A 174 0.31 -11.53 -5.06
CA ILE A 174 -1.10 -11.88 -4.89
C ILE A 174 -1.24 -12.82 -3.70
N ALA A 175 -0.45 -13.89 -3.64
CA ALA A 175 -0.45 -14.78 -2.50
C ALA A 175 -0.09 -14.04 -1.20
N SER A 176 0.98 -13.25 -1.22
CA SER A 176 1.54 -12.59 -0.04
C SER A 176 0.61 -11.51 0.55
N MET A 177 -0.09 -10.76 -0.30
CA MET A 177 -1.07 -9.76 0.18
C MET A 177 -2.36 -10.41 0.70
N THR A 178 -2.64 -11.64 0.29
CA THR A 178 -3.90 -12.35 0.63
C THR A 178 -3.75 -13.41 1.73
N ASP A 179 -2.54 -13.84 2.10
CA ASP A 179 -2.33 -14.83 3.18
C ASP A 179 -2.98 -14.41 4.49
N ARG A 180 -2.78 -13.14 4.86
CA ARG A 180 -3.54 -12.47 5.91
C ARG A 180 -4.07 -11.16 5.35
N ILE A 181 -5.40 -11.04 5.33
CA ILE A 181 -6.08 -9.80 5.00
C ILE A 181 -5.73 -8.75 6.07
N SER A 182 -4.97 -7.76 5.63
CA SER A 182 -4.56 -6.57 6.39
C SER A 182 -5.16 -5.31 5.78
N ASN A 183 -5.15 -4.23 6.55
CA ASN A 183 -5.45 -2.91 6.01
C ASN A 183 -4.29 -2.49 5.10
N SER A 184 -4.60 -2.08 3.86
CA SER A 184 -3.60 -1.85 2.83
C SER A 184 -3.85 -0.54 2.09
N LEU A 185 -2.77 0.14 1.73
CA LEU A 185 -2.76 1.31 0.85
C LEU A 185 -2.11 0.89 -0.47
N VAL A 186 -2.89 0.87 -1.55
CA VAL A 186 -2.40 0.47 -2.87
C VAL A 186 -2.23 1.71 -3.74
N LEU A 187 -0.98 2.01 -4.09
CA LEU A 187 -0.54 3.19 -4.81
C LEU A 187 -0.08 2.82 -6.21
N GLY A 188 -0.35 3.69 -7.17
CA GLY A 188 0.05 3.47 -8.55
C GLY A 188 -0.61 4.52 -9.41
N ILE A 189 0.10 5.18 -10.30
CA ILE A 189 -0.57 6.11 -11.21
C ILE A 189 -1.41 5.34 -12.25
N SER A 190 -2.18 6.03 -13.09
CA SER A 190 -2.97 5.37 -14.13
C SER A 190 -2.09 4.46 -15.03
N GLY A 191 -2.62 3.31 -15.44
CA GLY A 191 -1.89 2.36 -16.31
C GLY A 191 -0.86 1.45 -15.63
N THR A 192 -0.62 1.59 -14.32
CA THR A 192 0.33 0.75 -13.57
C THR A 192 -0.18 -0.64 -13.19
N GLY A 193 -1.44 -0.97 -13.52
CA GLY A 193 -2.02 -2.30 -13.24
C GLY A 193 -2.71 -2.46 -11.89
N LYS A 194 -3.01 -1.37 -11.15
CA LYS A 194 -3.72 -1.44 -9.86
C LYS A 194 -5.02 -2.26 -9.90
N GLY A 195 -5.87 -2.03 -10.90
CA GLY A 195 -7.14 -2.75 -11.06
C GLY A 195 -6.92 -4.26 -11.22
N MET A 196 -5.93 -4.65 -12.03
CA MET A 196 -5.55 -6.06 -12.19
C MET A 196 -5.02 -6.64 -10.88
N LEU A 197 -4.13 -5.94 -10.16
CA LEU A 197 -3.62 -6.39 -8.87
C LEU A 197 -4.76 -6.65 -7.88
N ILE A 198 -5.64 -5.66 -7.66
CA ILE A 198 -6.76 -5.77 -6.73
C ILE A 198 -7.71 -6.89 -7.15
N SER A 199 -8.05 -6.97 -8.44
CA SER A 199 -8.99 -7.97 -8.96
C SER A 199 -8.50 -9.41 -8.80
N ASN A 200 -7.21 -9.66 -9.07
CA ASN A 200 -6.58 -10.96 -8.82
C ASN A 200 -6.51 -11.26 -7.32
N ALA A 201 -6.11 -10.27 -6.51
CA ALA A 201 -6.02 -10.42 -5.07
C ALA A 201 -7.37 -10.72 -4.40
N LEU A 202 -8.46 -10.10 -4.85
CA LEU A 202 -9.80 -10.37 -4.30
C LEU A 202 -10.23 -11.82 -4.58
N ARG A 203 -9.91 -12.37 -5.75
CA ARG A 203 -10.27 -13.76 -6.10
C ARG A 203 -9.51 -14.76 -5.24
N VAL A 204 -8.21 -14.56 -5.09
CA VAL A 204 -7.38 -15.39 -4.21
C VAL A 204 -7.77 -15.22 -2.74
N ALA A 205 -8.08 -14.00 -2.30
CA ALA A 205 -8.56 -13.73 -0.94
C ALA A 205 -9.86 -14.48 -0.64
N LYS A 206 -10.83 -14.49 -1.58
CA LYS A 206 -12.11 -15.18 -1.40
C LYS A 206 -11.93 -16.71 -1.34
N SER A 207 -11.00 -17.24 -2.12
CA SER A 207 -10.63 -18.66 -2.08
C SER A 207 -9.94 -19.04 -0.76
N LYS A 208 -8.94 -18.27 -0.32
CA LYS A 208 -8.18 -18.51 0.93
C LYS A 208 -9.00 -18.25 2.19
N HIS A 209 -9.95 -17.33 2.14
CA HIS A 209 -10.78 -16.90 3.26
C HIS A 209 -12.27 -17.04 2.91
N PRO A 210 -12.86 -18.25 2.96
CA PRO A 210 -14.27 -18.47 2.58
C PRO A 210 -15.29 -17.67 3.40
N LYS A 211 -14.89 -17.23 4.60
CA LYS A 211 -15.67 -16.35 5.48
C LYS A 211 -15.40 -14.85 5.27
N LEU A 212 -14.67 -14.48 4.23
CA LEU A 212 -14.51 -13.09 3.83
C LEU A 212 -15.71 -12.65 3.01
N ARG A 213 -16.17 -11.43 3.29
CA ARG A 213 -17.18 -10.71 2.53
C ARG A 213 -16.60 -9.40 2.03
N ILE A 214 -16.81 -9.10 0.75
CA ILE A 214 -16.16 -7.99 0.06
C ILE A 214 -17.22 -6.96 -0.30
N PHE A 215 -17.04 -5.74 0.22
CA PHE A 215 -17.80 -4.56 -0.12
C PHE A 215 -16.91 -3.63 -0.94
N TYR A 216 -17.26 -3.40 -2.20
CA TYR A 216 -16.46 -2.64 -3.15
C TYR A 216 -17.13 -1.30 -3.48
N VAL A 217 -16.38 -0.21 -3.41
CA VAL A 217 -16.81 1.13 -3.81
C VAL A 217 -16.02 1.56 -5.05
N ASP A 218 -16.75 1.78 -6.14
CA ASP A 218 -16.23 2.16 -7.45
C ASP A 218 -16.77 3.54 -7.85
N PRO A 219 -15.97 4.62 -7.72
CA PRO A 219 -16.38 5.96 -8.08
C PRO A 219 -16.17 6.29 -9.58
N LYS A 220 -15.70 5.33 -10.39
CA LYS A 220 -15.55 5.52 -11.85
C LYS A 220 -16.85 5.14 -12.56
N ASN A 221 -17.47 4.03 -12.12
CA ASN A 221 -18.64 3.44 -12.76
C ASN A 221 -18.41 3.29 -14.27
N ASP A 222 -17.25 2.73 -14.64
CA ASP A 222 -16.86 2.49 -16.02
C ASP A 222 -17.17 1.02 -16.38
N PRO A 223 -18.12 0.76 -17.31
CA PRO A 223 -18.45 -0.59 -17.76
C PRO A 223 -17.25 -1.41 -18.25
N LYS A 224 -16.17 -0.77 -18.72
CA LYS A 224 -14.96 -1.47 -19.13
C LYS A 224 -14.27 -2.18 -17.96
N GLU A 225 -14.42 -1.66 -16.74
CA GLU A 225 -13.75 -2.15 -15.53
C GLU A 225 -14.64 -3.08 -14.67
N TYR A 226 -15.89 -3.37 -15.07
CA TYR A 226 -16.82 -4.15 -14.25
C TYR A 226 -16.34 -5.57 -13.96
N GLY A 227 -15.72 -6.23 -14.94
CA GLY A 227 -15.17 -7.57 -14.78
C GLY A 227 -14.07 -7.69 -13.70
N TYR A 228 -13.48 -6.56 -13.26
CA TYR A 228 -12.59 -6.58 -12.09
C TYR A 228 -13.30 -6.98 -10.80
N THR A 229 -14.62 -6.78 -10.71
CA THR A 229 -15.43 -7.00 -9.51
C THR A 229 -16.47 -8.11 -9.66
N GLU A 230 -16.80 -8.50 -10.89
CA GLU A 230 -17.78 -9.56 -11.17
C GLU A 230 -17.34 -10.92 -10.63
N GLY A 231 -18.28 -11.62 -10.01
CA GLY A 231 -18.08 -12.93 -9.39
C GLY A 231 -17.26 -12.93 -8.10
N VAL A 232 -16.63 -11.81 -7.73
CA VAL A 232 -15.73 -11.74 -6.57
C VAL A 232 -16.24 -10.83 -5.45
N ALA A 233 -16.74 -9.64 -5.76
CA ALA A 233 -17.30 -8.74 -4.76
C ALA A 233 -18.74 -9.13 -4.40
N ASP A 234 -19.10 -9.11 -3.11
CA ASP A 234 -20.44 -9.47 -2.64
C ASP A 234 -21.40 -8.28 -2.73
N ILE A 235 -20.89 -7.07 -2.48
CA ILE A 235 -21.60 -5.82 -2.71
C ILE A 235 -20.70 -4.89 -3.53
N VAL A 236 -21.25 -4.30 -4.58
CA VAL A 236 -20.57 -3.27 -5.37
C VAL A 236 -21.41 -2.00 -5.43
N LYS A 237 -20.85 -0.88 -4.98
CA LYS A 237 -21.44 0.45 -5.09
C LYS A 237 -20.72 1.23 -6.16
N ARG A 238 -21.43 1.51 -7.26
CA ARG A 238 -20.88 2.26 -8.39
C ARG A 238 -21.57 3.61 -8.51
N TYR A 239 -20.79 4.66 -8.73
CA TYR A 239 -21.31 5.99 -9.05
C TYR A 239 -20.24 6.80 -9.78
N LYS A 240 -20.61 7.54 -10.82
CA LYS A 240 -19.62 8.29 -11.62
C LYS A 240 -19.29 9.63 -10.95
N CYS A 241 -18.26 9.64 -10.09
CA CYS A 241 -17.93 10.81 -9.25
C CYS A 241 -17.12 11.91 -9.96
N GLU A 242 -16.51 11.63 -11.11
CA GLU A 242 -15.60 12.56 -11.81
C GLU A 242 -16.23 13.94 -12.04
N THR A 243 -17.43 13.95 -12.62
CA THR A 243 -18.17 15.15 -13.04
C THR A 243 -19.06 15.74 -11.95
N GLU A 244 -19.21 15.06 -10.81
CA GLU A 244 -20.16 15.43 -9.77
C GLU A 244 -19.61 16.49 -8.81
N SER A 245 -20.50 17.23 -8.15
CA SER A 245 -20.08 18.21 -7.14
C SER A 245 -19.56 17.52 -5.87
N PRO A 246 -18.67 18.17 -5.09
CA PRO A 246 -18.19 17.62 -3.82
C PRO A 246 -19.30 17.14 -2.88
N ASP A 247 -20.37 17.92 -2.72
CA ASP A 247 -21.47 17.59 -1.80
C ASP A 247 -22.23 16.33 -2.21
N VAL A 248 -22.42 16.12 -3.51
CA VAL A 248 -23.10 14.92 -4.04
C VAL A 248 -22.22 13.68 -3.80
N VAL A 249 -20.93 13.78 -4.10
CA VAL A 249 -19.97 12.68 -3.87
C VAL A 249 -19.87 12.35 -2.39
N ILE A 250 -19.82 13.36 -1.50
CA ILE A 250 -19.74 13.15 -0.05
C ILE A 250 -21.00 12.46 0.48
N LYS A 251 -22.20 12.88 0.05
CA LYS A 251 -23.47 12.23 0.44
C LYS A 251 -23.53 10.78 -0.04
N TRP A 252 -23.10 10.52 -1.27
CA TRP A 252 -23.04 9.16 -1.80
C TRP A 252 -22.04 8.29 -1.02
N LEU A 253 -20.86 8.82 -0.73
CA LEU A 253 -19.83 8.12 0.05
C LEU A 253 -20.30 7.83 1.49
N GLN A 254 -21.00 8.78 2.11
CA GLN A 254 -21.62 8.60 3.42
C GLN A 254 -22.59 7.41 3.42
N LYS A 255 -23.50 7.37 2.43
CA LYS A 255 -24.43 6.25 2.26
C LYS A 255 -23.69 4.93 2.07
N CYS A 256 -22.61 4.90 1.28
CA CYS A 256 -21.79 3.70 1.11
C CYS A 256 -21.18 3.22 2.44
N PHE A 257 -20.72 4.15 3.29
CA PHE A 257 -20.17 3.79 4.60
C PHE A 257 -21.24 3.33 5.61
N GLU A 258 -22.44 3.90 5.56
CA GLU A 258 -23.58 3.45 6.36
C GLU A 258 -23.95 2.01 6.00
N GLU A 259 -24.15 1.74 4.70
CA GLU A 259 -24.47 0.40 4.20
C GLU A 259 -23.33 -0.61 4.47
N PHE A 260 -22.07 -0.20 4.35
CA PHE A 260 -20.93 -1.04 4.73
C PHE A 260 -20.97 -1.40 6.22
N ASN A 261 -21.31 -0.46 7.10
CA ASN A 261 -21.37 -0.75 8.54
C ASN A 261 -22.48 -1.74 8.87
N GLU A 262 -23.67 -1.55 8.29
CA GLU A 262 -24.79 -2.47 8.44
C GLU A 262 -24.42 -3.88 7.97
N TYR A 263 -23.82 -3.96 6.77
CA TYR A 263 -23.35 -5.22 6.20
C TYR A 263 -22.29 -5.89 7.08
N ALA A 264 -21.31 -5.12 7.56
CA ALA A 264 -20.25 -5.64 8.40
C ALA A 264 -20.76 -6.11 9.77
N ILE A 265 -21.76 -5.44 10.37
CA ILE A 265 -22.41 -5.86 11.61
C ILE A 265 -23.19 -7.17 11.41
N ALA A 266 -23.89 -7.32 10.29
CA ALA A 266 -24.60 -8.55 9.96
C ALA A 266 -23.63 -9.73 9.80
N ASN A 267 -22.54 -9.53 9.05
CA ASN A 267 -21.50 -10.52 8.84
C ASN A 267 -20.80 -10.94 10.14
N ASP A 268 -20.47 -9.98 11.02
CA ASP A 268 -19.81 -10.25 12.29
C ASP A 268 -20.65 -11.15 13.22
N LYS A 269 -21.97 -10.93 13.26
CA LYS A 269 -22.91 -11.81 14.00
C LYS A 269 -22.89 -13.26 13.52
N GLU A 270 -22.58 -13.48 12.25
CA GLU A 270 -22.47 -14.80 11.63
C GLU A 270 -21.02 -15.33 11.63
N GLY A 271 -20.08 -14.60 12.24
CA GLY A 271 -18.66 -14.97 12.33
C GLY A 271 -17.90 -14.79 11.01
N TYR A 272 -18.37 -13.92 10.12
CA TYR A 272 -17.70 -13.52 8.88
C TYR A 272 -16.86 -12.25 9.08
N ARG A 273 -15.84 -12.09 8.23
CA ARG A 273 -15.02 -10.87 8.14
C ARG A 273 -15.47 -10.04 6.96
N THR A 274 -15.35 -8.72 7.05
CA THR A 274 -15.75 -7.81 5.96
C THR A 274 -14.57 -6.94 5.50
N LEU A 275 -14.27 -6.98 4.21
CA LEU A 275 -13.27 -6.13 3.56
C LEU A 275 -13.97 -5.01 2.79
N LEU A 276 -13.64 -3.76 3.12
CA LEU A 276 -13.99 -2.58 2.34
C LEU A 276 -12.89 -2.31 1.31
N VAL A 277 -13.25 -2.25 0.03
CA VAL A 277 -12.34 -1.78 -1.03
C VAL A 277 -12.82 -0.41 -1.49
N LEU A 278 -11.97 0.60 -1.32
CA LEU A 278 -12.21 1.94 -1.84
C LEU A 278 -11.33 2.14 -3.07
N ASP A 279 -11.90 1.95 -4.26
CA ASP A 279 -11.19 2.25 -5.50
C ASP A 279 -11.12 3.75 -5.74
N GLU A 280 -10.08 4.18 -6.44
CA GLU A 280 -9.87 5.55 -6.87
C GLU A 280 -10.01 6.60 -5.74
N GLY A 281 -9.45 6.26 -4.59
CA GLY A 281 -9.46 7.05 -3.37
C GLY A 281 -8.88 8.46 -3.52
N THR A 282 -8.08 8.71 -4.56
CA THR A 282 -7.63 10.07 -4.90
C THR A 282 -8.80 10.99 -5.29
N VAL A 283 -9.77 10.50 -6.08
CA VAL A 283 -10.96 11.29 -6.44
C VAL A 283 -11.85 11.52 -5.22
N LEU A 284 -12.10 10.46 -4.45
CA LEU A 284 -12.90 10.54 -3.21
C LEU A 284 -12.28 11.51 -2.20
N GLY A 285 -10.96 11.44 -2.06
CA GLY A 285 -10.16 12.31 -1.21
C GLY A 285 -10.21 13.77 -1.62
N LEU A 286 -10.02 14.06 -2.91
CA LEU A 286 -10.10 15.41 -3.46
C LEU A 286 -11.50 16.01 -3.24
N LYS A 287 -12.56 15.27 -3.55
CA LYS A 287 -13.94 15.73 -3.35
C LYS A 287 -14.24 15.97 -1.87
N SER A 288 -13.79 15.07 -0.98
CA SER A 288 -13.92 15.25 0.48
C SER A 288 -13.21 16.51 0.97
N LYS A 289 -11.99 16.77 0.50
CA LYS A 289 -11.22 17.97 0.82
C LYS A 289 -11.92 19.25 0.34
N LEU A 290 -12.39 19.26 -0.92
CA LEU A 290 -13.09 20.41 -1.48
C LEU A 290 -14.40 20.72 -0.74
N GLY A 291 -15.13 19.67 -0.34
CA GLY A 291 -16.33 19.80 0.49
C GLY A 291 -16.06 19.92 2.00
N LYS A 292 -14.79 20.07 2.43
CA LYS A 292 -14.36 20.20 3.83
C LYS A 292 -14.90 19.09 4.75
N SER A 293 -15.06 17.88 4.22
CA SER A 293 -15.55 16.72 4.95
C SER A 293 -14.40 15.85 5.47
N THR A 294 -14.46 15.47 6.75
CA THR A 294 -13.52 14.54 7.39
C THR A 294 -13.93 13.08 7.27
N LEU A 295 -15.11 12.81 6.69
CA LEU A 295 -15.76 11.49 6.65
C LEU A 295 -14.81 10.36 6.21
N LEU A 296 -14.02 10.59 5.16
CA LEU A 296 -13.09 9.59 4.63
C LEU A 296 -11.94 9.29 5.61
N ILE A 297 -11.35 10.34 6.20
CA ILE A 297 -10.24 10.22 7.16
C ILE A 297 -10.72 9.54 8.44
N ASP A 298 -11.87 9.96 8.95
CA ASP A 298 -12.46 9.40 10.17
C ASP A 298 -12.75 7.90 9.97
N ARG A 299 -13.24 7.52 8.79
CA ARG A 299 -13.51 6.12 8.44
C ARG A 299 -12.22 5.29 8.35
N LEU A 300 -11.21 5.81 7.65
CA LEU A 300 -9.91 5.14 7.53
C LEU A 300 -9.29 4.93 8.91
N SER A 301 -9.21 5.99 9.72
CA SER A 301 -8.63 5.94 11.07
C SER A 301 -9.36 4.96 11.99
N SER A 302 -10.70 4.92 11.91
CA SER A 302 -11.52 3.97 12.66
C SER A 302 -11.23 2.52 12.26
N LEU A 303 -11.14 2.23 10.96
CA LEU A 303 -10.87 0.87 10.47
C LEU A 303 -9.43 0.42 10.71
N THR A 304 -8.45 1.33 10.64
CA THR A 304 -7.05 0.99 10.93
C THR A 304 -6.80 0.79 12.42
N SER A 305 -7.50 1.54 13.28
CA SER A 305 -7.29 1.47 14.74
C SER A 305 -8.15 0.40 15.43
N LEU A 306 -9.39 0.21 15.00
CA LEU A 306 -10.38 -0.64 15.67
C LEU A 306 -10.88 -1.81 14.81
N GLY A 307 -10.52 -1.85 13.52
CA GLY A 307 -11.10 -2.79 12.56
C GLY A 307 -10.70 -4.24 12.77
N ASP A 308 -9.43 -4.53 13.12
CA ASP A 308 -8.93 -5.92 13.21
C ASP A 308 -9.67 -6.73 14.29
N VAL A 309 -9.98 -6.10 15.43
CA VAL A 309 -10.78 -6.70 16.52
C VAL A 309 -12.23 -6.96 16.08
N ALA A 310 -12.76 -6.12 15.20
CA ALA A 310 -14.13 -6.20 14.70
C ALA A 310 -14.26 -6.99 13.39
N GLY A 311 -13.21 -7.71 12.97
CA GLY A 311 -13.21 -8.49 11.72
C GLY A 311 -13.33 -7.64 10.45
N LYS A 312 -12.99 -6.34 10.51
CA LYS A 312 -13.13 -5.37 9.42
C LYS A 312 -11.77 -4.95 8.89
N ASN A 313 -11.64 -4.96 7.57
CA ASN A 313 -10.43 -4.49 6.90
C ASN A 313 -10.73 -3.49 5.79
N ILE A 314 -9.71 -2.73 5.39
CA ILE A 314 -9.81 -1.77 4.29
C ILE A 314 -8.64 -1.89 3.32
N TRP A 315 -8.94 -1.95 2.02
CA TRP A 315 -7.99 -1.71 0.95
C TRP A 315 -8.33 -0.36 0.30
N PHE A 316 -7.44 0.60 0.49
CA PHE A 316 -7.57 1.94 -0.08
C PHE A 316 -6.67 2.06 -1.31
N VAL A 317 -7.27 2.24 -2.49
CA VAL A 317 -6.54 2.29 -3.77
C VAL A 317 -6.47 3.73 -4.23
N ALA A 318 -5.26 4.26 -4.43
CA ALA A 318 -5.05 5.66 -4.79
C ALA A 318 -3.96 5.82 -5.85
N GLN A 319 -3.96 6.99 -6.51
CA GLN A 319 -2.97 7.30 -7.53
C GLN A 319 -1.68 7.91 -6.98
N SER A 320 -1.72 8.52 -5.79
CA SER A 320 -0.59 9.27 -5.25
C SER A 320 -0.45 9.09 -3.74
N PRO A 321 0.80 8.96 -3.23
CA PRO A 321 1.09 8.93 -1.80
C PRO A 321 0.97 10.31 -1.13
N PHE A 322 0.81 11.39 -1.88
CA PHE A 322 0.80 12.74 -1.30
C PHE A 322 -0.54 13.10 -0.64
N VAL A 323 -0.46 13.23 0.68
CA VAL A 323 -1.41 13.71 1.69
C VAL A 323 -2.28 14.92 1.24
N GLY A 324 -1.79 15.74 0.29
CA GLY A 324 -2.51 16.90 -0.23
C GLY A 324 -3.55 16.62 -1.32
N GLY A 325 -3.40 15.54 -2.09
CA GLY A 325 -4.26 15.20 -3.24
C GLY A 325 -5.36 14.18 -2.91
N SER A 326 -5.13 13.33 -1.91
CA SER A 326 -6.03 12.23 -1.53
C SER A 326 -6.76 12.47 -0.20
N GLY A 327 -6.50 13.59 0.48
CA GLY A 327 -7.16 13.95 1.74
C GLY A 327 -6.97 12.92 2.86
N ILE A 328 -5.89 12.13 2.86
CA ILE A 328 -5.52 11.19 3.93
C ILE A 328 -4.35 11.78 4.69
N ASP A 329 -4.35 11.69 6.03
CA ASP A 329 -3.21 12.10 6.86
C ASP A 329 -2.10 11.03 6.98
N LEU A 330 -0.90 11.47 7.37
CA LEU A 330 0.27 10.58 7.50
C LEU A 330 0.07 9.51 8.60
N SER A 331 -0.81 9.76 9.58
CA SER A 331 -1.12 8.85 10.69
C SER A 331 -1.94 7.65 10.24
N ALA A 332 -3.05 7.87 9.51
CA ALA A 332 -3.89 6.79 9.00
C ALA A 332 -3.12 5.93 7.99
N SER A 333 -2.27 6.54 7.18
CA SER A 333 -1.44 5.82 6.19
C SER A 333 -0.31 4.99 6.81
N SER A 334 0.27 5.41 7.94
CA SER A 334 1.32 4.63 8.65
C SER A 334 0.83 3.28 9.20
N GLN A 335 -0.48 3.13 9.39
CA GLN A 335 -1.11 1.89 9.88
C GLN A 335 -1.52 0.95 8.74
N LEU A 336 -1.31 1.37 7.48
CA LEU A 336 -1.63 0.59 6.29
C LEU A 336 -0.39 -0.10 5.75
N VAL A 337 -0.54 -1.34 5.31
CA VAL A 337 0.48 -2.00 4.49
C VAL A 337 0.53 -1.32 3.13
N THR A 338 1.61 -0.61 2.86
CA THR A 338 1.81 0.06 1.57
C THR A 338 2.15 -0.95 0.47
N ILE A 339 1.45 -0.87 -0.66
CA ILE A 339 1.77 -1.57 -1.89
C ILE A 339 1.89 -0.49 -2.96
N ALA A 340 3.04 -0.35 -3.63
CA ALA A 340 3.24 0.70 -4.62
C ALA A 340 3.64 0.10 -5.98
N LEU A 341 2.97 0.50 -7.05
CA LEU A 341 3.21 0.03 -8.41
C LEU A 341 3.80 1.14 -9.27
N VAL A 342 4.79 0.77 -10.08
CA VAL A 342 5.49 1.67 -11.01
C VAL A 342 5.63 0.97 -12.35
N SER A 343 5.45 1.71 -13.44
CA SER A 343 5.70 1.24 -14.82
C SER A 343 6.90 1.96 -15.44
N SER A 344 7.52 1.34 -16.43
CA SER A 344 8.57 1.93 -17.27
C SER A 344 8.14 3.27 -17.90
N GLU A 345 6.86 3.39 -18.30
CA GLU A 345 6.31 4.61 -18.88
C GLU A 345 6.30 5.80 -17.89
N ASN A 346 6.36 5.52 -16.59
CA ASN A 346 6.09 6.51 -15.55
C ASN A 346 7.11 6.52 -14.41
N VAL A 347 8.36 6.14 -14.67
CA VAL A 347 9.45 6.19 -13.69
C VAL A 347 9.65 7.60 -13.12
N GLY A 348 9.32 8.65 -13.88
CA GLY A 348 9.31 10.03 -13.39
C GLY A 348 8.39 10.27 -12.18
N ALA A 349 7.28 9.52 -12.04
CA ALA A 349 6.40 9.60 -10.88
C ALA A 349 7.11 9.10 -9.61
N MET A 350 7.99 8.11 -9.71
CA MET A 350 8.82 7.65 -8.60
C MET A 350 9.76 8.73 -8.08
N ASN A 351 10.36 9.50 -8.99
CA ASN A 351 11.21 10.64 -8.59
C ASN A 351 10.43 11.67 -7.77
N GLN A 352 9.13 11.85 -8.06
CA GLN A 352 8.29 12.71 -7.24
C GLN A 352 8.06 12.05 -5.87
N TRP A 353 7.72 10.74 -5.86
CA TRP A 353 7.46 9.96 -4.66
C TRP A 353 8.67 9.74 -3.75
N LYS A 354 9.90 10.04 -4.19
CA LYS A 354 11.11 10.04 -3.33
C LYS A 354 10.95 10.83 -2.03
N ARG A 355 10.08 11.85 -2.03
CA ARG A 355 9.77 12.67 -0.85
C ARG A 355 8.70 12.06 0.07
N ALA A 356 8.02 10.99 -0.35
CA ALA A 356 7.04 10.31 0.46
C ALA A 356 7.75 9.28 1.36
N ALA A 357 7.63 9.42 2.68
CA ALA A 357 8.21 8.50 3.66
C ALA A 357 7.48 7.13 3.75
N MET A 358 6.70 6.75 2.73
CA MET A 358 5.80 5.59 2.77
C MET A 358 6.45 4.27 2.34
N PHE A 359 7.60 4.32 1.67
CA PHE A 359 8.32 3.12 1.20
C PHE A 359 9.80 3.42 0.95
N LYS A 360 10.64 2.38 1.14
CA LYS A 360 12.07 2.45 0.83
C LYS A 360 12.25 2.70 -0.67
N GLN A 361 13.13 3.61 -1.06
CA GLN A 361 13.40 3.83 -2.48
C GLN A 361 14.28 2.70 -3.03
N PRO A 362 13.95 2.15 -4.22
CA PRO A 362 14.75 1.11 -4.85
C PRO A 362 16.04 1.72 -5.42
N THR A 363 17.17 1.04 -5.24
CA THR A 363 18.45 1.37 -5.90
C THR A 363 18.51 0.80 -7.32
N ASN A 364 17.74 -0.25 -7.60
CA ASN A 364 17.77 -1.05 -8.83
C ASN A 364 16.39 -1.13 -9.53
N LEU A 365 15.60 -0.05 -9.48
CA LEU A 365 14.24 -0.03 -10.04
C LEU A 365 14.19 -0.42 -11.52
N ASP A 366 15.11 0.11 -12.31
CA ASP A 366 15.15 -0.11 -13.75
C ASP A 366 15.40 -1.59 -14.07
N GLU A 367 16.28 -2.26 -13.33
CA GLU A 367 16.51 -3.71 -13.47
C GLU A 367 15.26 -4.53 -13.14
N LEU A 368 14.51 -4.15 -12.09
CA LEU A 368 13.28 -4.83 -11.70
C LEU A 368 12.18 -4.65 -12.75
N ILE A 369 12.07 -3.46 -13.32
CA ILE A 369 11.16 -3.15 -14.43
C ILE A 369 11.57 -3.94 -15.68
N GLU A 370 12.85 -4.04 -16.01
CA GLU A 370 13.34 -4.77 -17.17
C GLU A 370 13.08 -6.27 -17.08
N LYS A 371 13.28 -6.85 -15.88
CA LYS A 371 12.99 -8.26 -15.57
C LYS A 371 11.50 -8.60 -15.61
N SER A 372 10.63 -7.62 -15.43
CA SER A 372 9.18 -7.83 -15.51
C SER A 372 8.70 -7.97 -16.96
N GLU A 373 7.89 -9.00 -17.22
CA GLU A 373 7.22 -9.21 -18.52
C GLU A 373 6.33 -8.03 -18.91
N VAL A 374 5.73 -7.36 -17.93
CA VAL A 374 4.81 -6.23 -18.10
C VAL A 374 5.47 -4.87 -17.87
N LYS A 375 6.81 -4.84 -17.78
CA LYS A 375 7.62 -3.63 -17.57
C LYS A 375 7.15 -2.80 -16.37
N ARG A 376 6.88 -3.48 -15.25
CA ARG A 376 6.44 -2.88 -13.99
C ARG A 376 7.21 -3.44 -12.80
N ALA A 377 7.28 -2.67 -11.74
CA ALA A 377 7.78 -3.10 -10.44
C ALA A 377 6.75 -2.82 -9.34
N VAL A 378 6.83 -3.61 -8.27
CA VAL A 378 5.94 -3.52 -7.11
C VAL A 378 6.74 -3.46 -5.82
N TYR A 379 6.43 -2.51 -4.97
CA TYR A 379 6.87 -2.47 -3.58
C TYR A 379 5.86 -3.19 -2.70
N PHE A 380 6.35 -3.97 -1.73
CA PHE A 380 5.50 -4.61 -0.73
C PHE A 380 5.93 -4.28 0.70
N GLY A 381 5.08 -3.53 1.41
CA GLY A 381 5.41 -3.00 2.74
C GLY A 381 5.60 -4.06 3.83
N LYS A 382 5.10 -5.30 3.67
CA LYS A 382 5.37 -6.36 4.66
C LYS A 382 6.82 -6.85 4.60
N THR A 383 7.47 -6.79 3.43
CA THR A 383 8.88 -7.16 3.26
C THR A 383 9.80 -5.94 3.21
N GLY A 384 9.26 -4.76 2.89
CA GLY A 384 10.03 -3.52 2.80
C GLY A 384 10.88 -3.42 1.54
N GLU A 385 10.60 -4.25 0.53
CA GLU A 385 11.41 -4.43 -0.67
C GLU A 385 10.61 -4.22 -1.97
N TRP A 386 11.35 -4.08 -3.06
CA TRP A 386 10.82 -3.96 -4.42
C TRP A 386 11.06 -5.26 -5.20
N TYR A 387 10.08 -5.62 -6.03
CA TYR A 387 10.07 -6.82 -6.84
C TYR A 387 9.65 -6.51 -8.27
N SER A 388 10.07 -7.34 -9.21
CA SER A 388 9.53 -7.33 -10.58
C SER A 388 8.07 -7.76 -10.54
N MET A 389 7.20 -7.05 -11.26
CA MET A 389 5.78 -7.38 -11.29
C MET A 389 5.53 -8.57 -12.24
N PRO A 390 4.85 -9.64 -11.79
CA PRO A 390 4.45 -10.72 -12.69
C PRO A 390 3.33 -10.25 -13.62
N LYS A 391 3.14 -10.95 -14.75
CA LYS A 391 1.97 -10.76 -15.59
C LYS A 391 0.74 -11.28 -14.84
N LEU A 392 -0.25 -10.41 -14.65
CA LEU A 392 -1.52 -10.76 -14.00
C LEU A 392 -2.61 -11.00 -15.04
N THR A 393 -3.58 -11.85 -14.71
CA THR A 393 -4.78 -12.02 -15.53
C THR A 393 -5.57 -10.72 -15.58
N ASN A 394 -5.88 -10.27 -16.79
CA ASN A 394 -6.75 -9.12 -16.98
C ASN A 394 -8.21 -9.58 -17.00
N TYR A 395 -9.03 -9.02 -16.11
CA TYR A 395 -10.47 -9.27 -16.02
C TYR A 395 -11.33 -8.10 -16.51
N SER A 396 -10.72 -7.04 -17.06
CA SER A 396 -11.44 -5.92 -17.69
C SER A 396 -11.81 -6.27 -19.13
N ASN A 397 -12.85 -5.62 -19.67
CA ASN A 397 -13.22 -5.75 -21.08
C ASN A 397 -12.26 -4.99 -22.02
N PHE A 398 -11.29 -4.30 -21.46
CA PHE A 398 -10.24 -3.57 -22.16
C PHE A 398 -8.87 -3.97 -21.61
N ASP A 399 -7.96 -4.35 -22.49
CA ASP A 399 -6.56 -4.58 -22.17
C ASP A 399 -5.76 -3.29 -22.33
N ARG A 400 -5.28 -2.77 -21.20
CA ARG A 400 -4.47 -1.54 -21.16
C ARG A 400 -3.02 -1.79 -21.57
N ASP A 401 -2.54 -3.02 -21.48
CA ASP A 401 -1.16 -3.38 -21.81
C ASP A 401 -1.01 -3.47 -23.33
N THR A 402 -2.04 -3.96 -24.03
CA THR A 402 -2.09 -4.04 -25.50
C THR A 402 -2.92 -2.92 -26.15
N ARG A 403 -3.69 -2.15 -25.36
CA ARG A 403 -4.66 -1.13 -25.80
C ARG A 403 -5.75 -1.65 -26.73
N GLN A 404 -6.23 -2.87 -26.49
CA GLN A 404 -7.28 -3.52 -27.28
C GLN A 404 -8.54 -3.76 -26.43
N ASP A 405 -9.73 -3.49 -26.97
CA ASP A 405 -10.97 -3.96 -26.33
C ASP A 405 -11.00 -5.50 -26.47
N ILE A 406 -11.04 -6.22 -25.36
CA ILE A 406 -11.07 -7.69 -25.33
C ILE A 406 -12.38 -8.19 -25.96
N SER A 407 -13.48 -7.45 -25.77
CA SER A 407 -14.73 -7.70 -26.47
C SER A 407 -14.64 -7.54 -27.99
N SER A 408 -13.66 -6.76 -28.50
CA SER A 408 -13.40 -6.63 -29.95
C SER A 408 -12.50 -7.73 -30.52
N ILE A 409 -11.88 -8.54 -29.65
CA ILE A 409 -11.16 -9.75 -30.03
C ILE A 409 -12.15 -10.92 -30.12
N GLU A 410 -13.07 -11.04 -29.16
CA GLU A 410 -14.17 -12.00 -29.19
C GLU A 410 -15.20 -11.66 -30.28
N SER A 411 -15.41 -10.38 -30.63
CA SER A 411 -16.35 -9.98 -31.70
C SER A 411 -15.75 -9.91 -33.11
N LYS A 412 -14.46 -10.21 -33.29
CA LYS A 412 -13.81 -10.25 -34.62
C LYS A 412 -13.41 -11.65 -35.06
N LEU A 413 -13.60 -12.65 -34.21
CA LEU A 413 -13.50 -14.03 -34.62
C LEU A 413 -14.92 -14.47 -34.99
N THR A 414 -15.10 -14.83 -36.26
CA THR A 414 -16.20 -15.75 -36.55
C THR A 414 -15.97 -17.03 -35.72
N PRO A 415 -17.01 -17.75 -35.29
CA PRO A 415 -16.86 -18.98 -34.48
C PRO A 415 -15.86 -20.00 -35.07
N VAL A 416 -15.60 -19.91 -36.38
CA VAL A 416 -14.62 -20.71 -37.13
C VAL A 416 -13.17 -20.26 -36.87
N GLU A 417 -12.89 -18.95 -36.79
CA GLU A 417 -11.55 -18.42 -36.54
C GLU A 417 -11.12 -18.58 -35.06
N GLU A 418 -12.10 -18.65 -34.14
CA GLU A 418 -11.87 -18.96 -32.72
C GLU A 418 -11.46 -20.43 -32.52
N LEU A 419 -12.05 -21.33 -33.33
CA LEU A 419 -11.65 -22.73 -33.45
C LEU A 419 -10.25 -22.86 -34.07
N GLU A 420 -9.95 -22.16 -35.18
CA GLU A 420 -8.63 -22.23 -35.84
C GLU A 420 -7.49 -21.66 -34.97
N ARG A 421 -7.75 -20.64 -34.14
CA ARG A 421 -6.76 -20.14 -33.16
C ARG A 421 -6.50 -21.12 -32.02
N LEU A 422 -7.50 -21.88 -31.57
CA LEU A 422 -7.31 -22.97 -30.60
C LEU A 422 -6.44 -24.11 -31.18
N PHE A 423 -6.48 -24.33 -32.50
CA PHE A 423 -5.64 -25.32 -33.18
C PHE A 423 -4.22 -24.81 -33.55
N SER A 424 -4.00 -23.49 -33.63
CA SER A 424 -2.73 -22.92 -34.14
C SER A 424 -1.72 -22.50 -33.05
N ILE A 425 -2.06 -22.58 -31.76
CA ILE A 425 -1.14 -22.23 -30.65
C ILE A 425 -0.23 -23.43 -30.26
N SER A 426 -0.34 -24.56 -30.96
CA SER A 426 0.38 -25.81 -30.67
C SER A 426 1.62 -26.07 -31.55
N GLU A 427 2.36 -25.04 -31.95
CA GLU A 427 3.68 -25.22 -32.60
C GLU A 427 4.60 -24.07 -32.15
N GLN A 428 5.70 -24.15 -31.40
CA GLN A 428 6.61 -25.13 -30.75
C GLN A 428 7.67 -24.26 -30.00
N PRO A 429 8.69 -24.75 -29.24
CA PRO A 429 9.08 -26.12 -28.91
C PRO A 429 9.23 -26.33 -27.39
N THR A 430 8.59 -27.34 -26.81
CA THR A 430 9.06 -27.88 -25.53
C THR A 430 9.25 -29.37 -25.66
N THR A 431 10.41 -29.80 -25.22
CA THR A 431 10.91 -31.15 -25.15
C THR A 431 9.84 -32.15 -24.69
N ILE A 432 9.77 -33.25 -25.42
CA ILE A 432 9.00 -34.47 -25.17
C ILE A 432 8.91 -34.75 -23.66
N GLN A 433 7.71 -34.61 -23.11
CA GLN A 433 7.25 -35.41 -21.97
C GLN A 433 5.92 -36.02 -22.39
N ASP A 434 5.89 -37.34 -22.35
CA ASP A 434 4.90 -38.21 -22.95
C ASP A 434 3.46 -37.85 -22.58
N GLU A 435 2.57 -37.90 -23.58
CA GLU A 435 1.16 -38.19 -23.35
C GLU A 435 1.10 -39.41 -22.42
N VAL A 436 0.54 -39.25 -21.23
CA VAL A 436 -0.05 -40.40 -20.54
C VAL A 436 -1.28 -40.77 -21.38
N GLN A 437 -1.04 -41.52 -22.46
CA GLN A 437 -2.02 -42.46 -22.95
C GLN A 437 -2.38 -43.32 -21.75
N ILE A 438 -3.52 -43.04 -21.12
CA ILE A 438 -4.12 -43.99 -20.20
C ILE A 438 -4.55 -45.14 -21.09
N ASN A 439 -3.63 -46.09 -21.28
CA ASN A 439 -3.86 -47.34 -21.96
C ASN A 439 -4.94 -48.06 -21.13
N THR A 440 -6.20 -47.77 -21.47
CA THR A 440 -7.34 -48.20 -20.70
C THR A 440 -7.52 -49.68 -20.97
N ASP A 441 -7.29 -50.49 -19.96
CA ASP A 441 -7.33 -51.94 -20.07
C ASP A 441 -8.69 -52.38 -20.67
N PRO A 442 -8.71 -53.10 -21.81
CA PRO A 442 -9.94 -53.57 -22.43
C PRO A 442 -10.83 -54.39 -21.49
N ARG A 443 -10.26 -55.06 -20.49
CA ARG A 443 -11.01 -55.80 -19.45
C ARG A 443 -11.85 -54.86 -18.60
N LEU A 444 -11.35 -53.66 -18.30
CA LEU A 444 -12.08 -52.64 -17.55
C LEU A 444 -13.24 -52.07 -18.35
N LEU A 445 -13.02 -51.76 -19.63
CA LEU A 445 -14.06 -51.27 -20.54
C LEU A 445 -15.21 -52.29 -20.66
N ASN A 446 -14.87 -53.56 -20.90
CA ASN A 446 -15.87 -54.62 -20.98
C ASN A 446 -16.62 -54.83 -19.67
N CYS A 447 -15.92 -54.81 -18.52
CA CYS A 447 -16.58 -54.94 -17.21
C CYS A 447 -17.56 -53.81 -16.92
N ILE A 448 -17.24 -52.58 -17.35
CA ILE A 448 -18.14 -51.42 -17.24
C ILE A 448 -19.37 -51.60 -18.14
N LEU A 449 -19.14 -51.94 -19.41
CA LEU A 449 -20.22 -52.16 -20.39
C LEU A 449 -21.14 -53.30 -19.98
N ASP A 450 -20.62 -54.47 -19.61
CA ASP A 450 -21.43 -55.62 -19.15
C ASP A 450 -22.33 -55.22 -17.98
N LYS A 451 -21.79 -54.42 -17.06
CA LYS A 451 -22.54 -54.00 -15.90
C LYS A 451 -23.64 -53.00 -16.23
N ILE A 452 -23.36 -52.04 -17.12
CA ILE A 452 -24.34 -51.08 -17.62
C ILE A 452 -25.40 -51.80 -18.48
N ILE A 453 -25.03 -52.75 -19.34
CA ILE A 453 -25.98 -53.54 -20.15
C ILE A 453 -26.95 -54.34 -19.28
N SER A 454 -26.48 -54.87 -18.15
CA SER A 454 -27.32 -55.65 -17.23
C SER A 454 -28.27 -54.82 -16.34
N SER A 455 -28.23 -53.48 -16.43
CA SER A 455 -28.96 -52.57 -15.52
C SER A 455 -29.57 -51.38 -16.29
N GLU A 456 -30.80 -50.94 -16.03
CA GLU A 456 -31.39 -49.80 -16.77
C GLU A 456 -30.60 -48.48 -16.60
N SER A 457 -30.06 -48.23 -15.40
CA SER A 457 -29.12 -47.15 -15.10
C SER A 457 -28.27 -47.53 -13.90
N ILE A 458 -27.00 -47.13 -13.86
CA ILE A 458 -26.08 -47.43 -12.77
C ILE A 458 -25.30 -46.21 -12.29
N THR A 459 -25.24 -46.01 -10.98
CA THR A 459 -24.44 -44.94 -10.37
C THR A 459 -22.95 -45.28 -10.35
N PHE A 460 -22.10 -44.25 -10.32
CA PHE A 460 -20.64 -44.41 -10.26
C PHE A 460 -20.20 -45.29 -9.08
N ASP A 461 -20.79 -45.11 -7.90
CA ASP A 461 -20.47 -45.91 -6.72
C ASP A 461 -20.81 -47.40 -6.88
N THR A 462 -21.90 -47.70 -7.58
CA THR A 462 -22.30 -49.09 -7.84
C THR A 462 -21.36 -49.73 -8.86
N LEU A 463 -20.97 -48.99 -9.89
CA LEU A 463 -19.97 -49.41 -10.88
C LEU A 463 -18.61 -49.65 -10.21
N LYS A 464 -18.15 -48.73 -9.36
CA LYS A 464 -16.90 -48.85 -8.60
C LYS A 464 -16.89 -50.09 -7.70
N LYS A 465 -17.98 -50.36 -6.95
CA LYS A 465 -18.11 -51.57 -6.13
C LYS A 465 -18.11 -52.84 -6.98
N HIS A 466 -18.69 -52.81 -8.18
CA HIS A 466 -18.67 -53.93 -9.10
C HIS A 466 -17.26 -54.20 -9.64
N ILE A 467 -16.53 -53.16 -10.06
CA ILE A 467 -15.14 -53.27 -10.54
C ILE A 467 -14.22 -53.73 -9.41
N GLN A 468 -14.38 -53.21 -8.19
CA GLN A 468 -13.59 -53.65 -7.04
C GLN A 468 -13.76 -55.14 -6.69
N ARG A 469 -14.91 -55.74 -7.05
CA ARG A 469 -15.16 -57.17 -6.85
C ARG A 469 -14.62 -58.05 -7.97
N ASN A 470 -14.67 -57.58 -9.22
CA ASN A 470 -14.35 -58.40 -10.40
C ASN A 470 -12.94 -58.13 -10.97
N LEU A 471 -12.41 -56.91 -10.81
CA LEU A 471 -11.10 -56.45 -11.27
C LEU A 471 -10.47 -55.54 -10.19
N PRO A 472 -10.16 -56.06 -8.99
CA PRO A 472 -9.66 -55.27 -7.86
C PRO A 472 -8.37 -54.50 -8.18
N GLU A 473 -7.54 -55.02 -9.09
CA GLU A 473 -6.31 -54.38 -9.53
C GLU A 473 -6.54 -53.12 -10.39
N LEU A 474 -7.74 -52.98 -10.96
CA LEU A 474 -8.15 -51.85 -11.81
C LEU A 474 -9.17 -50.92 -11.12
N SER A 475 -9.45 -51.11 -9.83
CA SER A 475 -10.48 -50.36 -9.11
C SER A 475 -10.07 -48.95 -8.67
N LYS A 476 -8.94 -48.43 -9.17
CA LYS A 476 -8.51 -47.06 -8.90
C LYS A 476 -9.49 -46.09 -9.56
N ILE A 477 -9.92 -45.07 -8.82
CA ILE A 477 -10.94 -44.11 -9.26
C ILE A 477 -10.54 -43.46 -10.60
N GLU A 478 -9.28 -43.08 -10.76
CA GLU A 478 -8.78 -42.46 -11.99
C GLU A 478 -8.88 -43.38 -13.22
N LEU A 479 -8.65 -44.69 -13.06
CA LEU A 479 -8.77 -45.66 -14.14
C LEU A 479 -10.23 -45.86 -14.55
N ILE A 480 -11.13 -45.92 -13.55
CA ILE A 480 -12.57 -46.06 -13.79
C ILE A 480 -13.10 -44.81 -14.49
N ARG A 481 -12.72 -43.61 -14.03
CA ARG A 481 -13.12 -42.35 -14.68
C ARG A 481 -12.59 -42.22 -16.09
N GLY A 482 -11.32 -42.58 -16.31
CA GLY A 482 -10.74 -42.62 -17.66
C GLY A 482 -11.48 -43.58 -18.59
N ALA A 483 -11.85 -44.76 -18.09
CA ALA A 483 -12.61 -45.74 -18.87
C ALA A 483 -14.04 -45.27 -19.19
N ILE A 484 -14.75 -44.68 -18.23
CA ILE A 484 -16.09 -44.12 -18.46
C ILE A 484 -16.02 -42.97 -19.47
N ALA A 485 -15.05 -42.06 -19.32
CA ALA A 485 -14.87 -40.95 -20.25
C ALA A 485 -14.63 -41.45 -21.67
N LYS A 486 -13.78 -42.49 -21.84
CA LYS A 486 -13.56 -43.14 -23.13
C LYS A 486 -14.85 -43.71 -23.73
N LEU A 487 -15.66 -44.43 -22.95
CA LEU A 487 -16.92 -45.00 -23.42
C LEU A 487 -17.97 -43.95 -23.80
N ILE A 488 -17.99 -42.80 -23.11
CA ILE A 488 -18.86 -41.65 -23.46
C ILE A 488 -18.38 -41.01 -24.77
N THR A 489 -17.06 -40.81 -24.92
CA THR A 489 -16.48 -40.26 -26.17
C THR A 489 -16.71 -41.18 -27.37
N GLU A 490 -16.73 -42.50 -27.16
CA GLU A 490 -17.07 -43.49 -28.19
C GLU A 490 -18.60 -43.65 -28.39
N GLU A 491 -19.42 -42.82 -27.72
CA GLU A 491 -20.89 -42.82 -27.77
C GLU A 491 -21.53 -44.17 -27.36
N LEU A 492 -20.81 -45.02 -26.63
CA LEU A 492 -21.30 -46.34 -26.20
C LEU A 492 -22.20 -46.27 -24.96
N ILE A 493 -21.99 -45.24 -24.13
CA ILE A 493 -22.80 -44.96 -22.93
C ILE A 493 -23.08 -43.47 -22.83
N GLN A 494 -24.15 -43.11 -22.14
CA GLN A 494 -24.52 -41.73 -21.80
C GLN A 494 -24.78 -41.58 -20.30
N GLY A 495 -24.74 -40.34 -19.81
CA GLY A 495 -25.00 -40.01 -18.41
C GLY A 495 -23.80 -39.41 -17.67
N ASN A 496 -23.93 -39.26 -16.35
CA ASN A 496 -22.92 -38.63 -15.50
C ASN A 496 -22.93 -39.22 -14.07
N GLU A 497 -21.99 -38.82 -13.21
CA GLU A 497 -21.88 -39.36 -11.84
C GLU A 497 -23.16 -39.13 -10.99
N THR A 498 -23.93 -38.06 -11.27
CA THR A 498 -25.14 -37.67 -10.54
C THR A 498 -26.36 -38.46 -11.00
N ASP A 499 -26.56 -38.56 -12.31
CA ASP A 499 -27.78 -39.13 -12.92
C ASP A 499 -27.65 -40.64 -13.22
N GLY A 500 -26.43 -41.17 -13.08
CA GLY A 500 -26.08 -42.54 -13.45
C GLY A 500 -25.70 -42.66 -14.93
N TYR A 501 -25.26 -43.86 -15.30
CA TYR A 501 -24.83 -44.21 -16.66
C TYR A 501 -25.75 -45.27 -17.24
N SER A 502 -26.12 -45.11 -18.52
CA SER A 502 -26.92 -46.05 -19.30
C SER A 502 -26.31 -46.21 -20.70
N ILE A 503 -26.75 -47.21 -21.46
CA ILE A 503 -26.39 -47.31 -22.88
C ILE A 503 -27.00 -46.10 -23.63
N THR A 504 -26.30 -45.60 -24.65
CA THR A 504 -26.78 -44.56 -25.56
C THR A 504 -27.98 -45.03 -26.38
#